data_AF-A0A6M0RRK1-F1
#
_entry.id   AF-A0A6M0RRK1-F1
#
_cell.length_a   1.000
_cell.length_b   1.000
_cell.length_c   1.000
_cell.angle_alpha   90.00
_cell.angle_beta   90.00
_cell.angle_gamma   90.00
#
_symmetry.space_group_name_H-M   'P 1'
#
loop_
_entity.id
_entity.type
_entity.pdbx_description
1 polymer ?
#
loop_
_entity_poly.entity_id
_entity_poly.type
_entity_poly.pdbx_seq_one_letter_code
_entity_poly.pdbx_strand_id
1 'polypeptide(L)'
;MQSKLSLAPRYTLDDESAWLIGIDPVRRYWIKVDGETTIKITIPGLLIPSLETLKEAIQSFRSLPVGATLTLPTFTRERLTIHYLTSNLYAIPHPVNGALAWHLFDRETVEAFLLTAHPDWRCAPQDIALGRDTLIQSWELSSVA
;
A
#
# COMPACT_ATOMS: atom_id res chain seq x y z
N MET A 1 27.54 12.33 2.66
CA MET A 1 27.29 10.98 3.20
C MET A 1 26.02 10.42 2.55
N GLN A 2 26.15 9.37 1.75
CA GLN A 2 25.04 8.72 1.06
C GLN A 2 24.23 7.95 2.12
N SER A 3 23.08 8.50 2.53
CA SER A 3 22.15 7.79 3.41
C SER A 3 21.56 6.63 2.62
N LYS A 4 21.97 5.40 2.94
CA LYS A 4 21.38 4.18 2.39
C LYS A 4 19.91 4.18 2.74
N LEU A 5 19.03 4.29 1.75
CA LEU A 5 17.61 4.07 1.91
C LEU A 5 17.43 2.66 2.48
N SER A 6 16.90 2.57 3.70
CA SER A 6 16.55 1.30 4.33
C SER A 6 15.40 0.69 3.54
N LEU A 7 15.64 -0.44 2.86
CA LEU A 7 14.65 -1.14 2.02
C LEU A 7 13.69 -2.03 2.81
N ALA A 8 13.87 -2.13 4.14
CA ALA A 8 12.96 -2.82 5.03
C ALA A 8 11.99 -1.80 5.67
N PRO A 9 10.67 -2.04 5.64
CA PRO A 9 9.73 -1.33 6.50
C PRO A 9 10.19 -1.46 7.95
N ARG A 10 10.51 -0.35 8.61
CA ARG A 10 10.91 -0.34 10.02
C ARG A 10 9.73 0.07 10.89
N TYR A 11 8.62 -0.68 10.81
CA TYR A 11 7.59 -0.57 11.83
C TYR A 11 7.34 -1.88 12.54
N THR A 12 7.52 -1.81 13.85
CA THR A 12 6.68 -2.47 14.85
C THR A 12 6.06 -1.31 15.61
N LEU A 13 4.88 -0.86 15.19
CA LEU A 13 4.00 -0.12 16.10
C LEU A 13 3.65 -1.11 17.21
N ASP A 14 3.51 -0.63 18.45
CA ASP A 14 3.10 -1.42 19.63
C ASP A 14 1.67 -2.02 19.52
N ASP A 15 1.20 -2.37 18.32
CA ASP A 15 0.01 -3.16 18.12
C ASP A 15 0.34 -4.64 18.30
N GLU A 16 -0.23 -5.26 19.32
CA GLU A 16 -0.26 -6.73 19.45
C GLU A 16 -0.97 -7.41 18.26
N SER A 17 -1.63 -6.63 17.39
CA SER A 17 -2.35 -7.08 16.21
C SER A 17 -1.68 -6.64 14.92
N ALA A 18 -1.05 -7.57 14.20
CA ALA A 18 -0.56 -7.34 12.84
C ALA A 18 -1.74 -7.04 11.90
N TRP A 19 -2.00 -5.74 11.67
CA TRP A 19 -3.00 -5.23 10.73
C TRP A 19 -2.53 -5.43 9.29
N LEU A 20 -1.23 -5.31 9.02
CA LEU A 20 -0.61 -5.69 7.76
C LEU A 20 -0.46 -7.22 7.71
N ILE A 21 -1.15 -7.83 6.76
CA ILE A 21 -1.12 -9.27 6.52
C ILE A 21 0.10 -9.64 5.68
N GLY A 22 0.41 -8.82 4.66
CA GLY A 22 1.53 -9.04 3.76
C GLY A 22 1.45 -8.17 2.51
N ILE A 23 2.43 -8.31 1.62
CA ILE A 23 2.54 -7.54 0.37
C ILE A 23 2.72 -8.51 -0.78
N ASP A 24 1.75 -8.55 -1.70
CA ASP A 24 1.76 -9.53 -2.78
C ASP A 24 2.76 -9.18 -3.91
N PRO A 25 2.97 -10.08 -4.89
CA PRO A 25 3.93 -9.84 -5.98
C PRO A 25 3.64 -8.63 -6.87
N VAL A 26 2.40 -8.16 -6.92
CA VAL A 26 1.99 -6.95 -7.67
C VAL A 26 1.94 -5.71 -6.77
N ARG A 27 2.47 -5.82 -5.55
CA ARG A 27 2.63 -4.76 -4.55
C ARG A 27 1.32 -4.27 -3.95
N ARG A 28 0.28 -5.10 -3.90
CA ARG A 28 -0.90 -4.74 -3.10
C ARG A 28 -0.62 -4.99 -1.62
N TYR A 29 -1.04 -4.06 -0.78
CA TYR A 29 -0.92 -4.15 0.66
C TYR A 29 -2.18 -4.83 1.20
N TRP A 30 -2.00 -6.04 1.74
CA TRP A 30 -3.09 -6.80 2.33
C TRP A 30 -3.23 -6.38 3.78
N ILE A 31 -4.37 -5.80 4.12
CA ILE A 31 -4.61 -5.28 5.45
C ILE A 31 -5.92 -5.81 6.02
N LYS A 32 -5.98 -5.93 7.35
CA LYS A 32 -7.22 -6.07 8.09
C LYS A 32 -7.86 -4.68 8.22
N VAL A 33 -9.18 -4.62 8.16
CA VAL A 33 -9.92 -3.36 8.39
C VAL A 33 -9.91 -3.04 9.89
N ASP A 34 -9.69 -1.78 10.23
CA ASP A 34 -9.69 -1.33 11.62
C ASP A 34 -10.97 -1.73 12.35
N GLY A 35 -10.82 -2.36 13.51
CA GLY A 35 -11.95 -2.84 14.32
C GLY A 35 -12.62 -4.13 13.84
N GLU A 36 -12.23 -4.70 12.69
CA GLU A 36 -12.80 -5.95 12.15
C GLU A 36 -11.71 -6.88 11.60
N THR A 37 -11.38 -7.91 12.39
CA THR A 37 -10.27 -8.83 12.07
C THR A 37 -10.59 -9.83 10.96
N THR A 38 -11.87 -10.03 10.64
CA THR A 38 -12.31 -11.00 9.62
C THR A 38 -12.30 -10.41 8.20
N ILE A 39 -12.44 -9.09 8.08
CA ILE A 39 -12.44 -8.40 6.79
C ILE A 39 -11.00 -8.09 6.39
N LYS A 40 -10.60 -8.63 5.24
CA LYS A 40 -9.31 -8.38 4.61
C LYS A 40 -9.55 -7.61 3.32
N ILE A 41 -8.74 -6.60 3.09
CA ILE A 41 -8.78 -5.82 1.86
C ILE A 41 -7.38 -5.66 1.27
N THR A 42 -7.34 -5.24 0.01
CA THR A 42 -6.10 -4.93 -0.70
C THR A 42 -6.07 -3.46 -1.07
N ILE A 43 -5.12 -2.71 -0.50
CA ILE A 43 -4.81 -1.36 -0.99
C ILE A 43 -3.84 -1.50 -2.16
N PRO A 44 -4.08 -0.86 -3.31
CA PRO A 44 -3.15 -0.94 -4.42
C PRO A 44 -1.86 -0.18 -4.13
N GLY A 45 -0.72 -0.82 -4.38
CA GLY A 45 0.58 -0.17 -4.17
C GLY A 45 1.16 0.47 -5.42
N LEU A 46 2.18 1.29 -5.17
CA LEU A 46 2.94 1.97 -6.20
C LEU A 46 3.60 0.94 -7.13
N LEU A 47 3.39 1.09 -8.43
CA LEU A 47 4.15 0.37 -9.44
C LEU A 47 4.71 1.34 -10.48
N ILE A 48 6.01 1.24 -10.68
CA ILE A 48 6.78 2.16 -11.50
C ILE A 48 7.92 1.42 -12.20
N PRO A 49 8.37 1.92 -13.37
CA PRO A 49 9.30 1.19 -14.22
C PRO A 49 10.77 1.31 -13.76
N SER A 50 11.14 2.33 -12.97
CA SER A 50 12.55 2.61 -12.66
C SER A 50 12.79 3.22 -11.28
N LEU A 51 14.03 3.15 -10.81
CA LEU A 51 14.47 3.79 -9.57
C LEU A 51 14.34 5.32 -9.62
N GLU A 52 14.52 5.96 -10.78
CA GLU A 52 14.36 7.41 -10.90
C GLU A 52 12.89 7.81 -10.69
N THR A 53 11.95 7.08 -11.29
CA THR A 53 10.52 7.30 -11.04
C THR A 53 10.11 7.03 -9.60
N LEU A 54 10.85 6.16 -8.87
CA LEU A 54 10.65 5.95 -7.43
C LEU A 54 11.06 7.18 -6.64
N LYS A 55 12.23 7.74 -6.95
CA LYS A 55 12.73 8.94 -6.28
C LYS A 55 11.77 10.10 -6.48
N GLU A 56 11.25 10.28 -7.69
CA GLU A 56 10.24 11.31 -8.00
C GLU A 56 8.94 11.11 -7.19
N ALA A 57 8.43 9.88 -7.12
CA ALA A 57 7.24 9.57 -6.32
C ALA A 57 7.45 9.83 -4.83
N ILE A 58 8.60 9.40 -4.27
CA ILE A 58 8.96 9.64 -2.86
C ILE A 58 9.15 11.14 -2.59
N GLN A 59 9.81 11.87 -3.49
CA GLN A 59 9.95 13.32 -3.36
C GLN A 59 8.58 14.02 -3.37
N SER A 60 7.70 13.63 -4.28
CA SER A 60 6.33 14.17 -4.39
C SER A 60 5.51 13.88 -3.13
N PHE A 61 5.63 12.67 -2.56
CA PHE A 61 5.01 12.33 -1.29
C PHE A 61 5.56 13.18 -0.14
N ARG A 62 6.89 13.31 -0.03
CA ARG A 62 7.54 14.06 1.05
C ARG A 62 7.27 15.57 1.00
N SER A 63 6.99 16.12 -0.19
CA SER A 63 6.65 17.52 -0.41
C SER A 63 5.15 17.80 -0.42
N LEU A 64 4.31 16.77 -0.24
CA LEU A 64 2.86 16.91 -0.25
C LEU A 64 2.40 17.90 0.84
N PRO A 65 1.67 18.98 0.50
CA PRO A 65 1.12 19.91 1.48
C PRO A 65 -0.02 19.30 2.28
N VAL A 66 -0.24 19.80 3.51
CA VAL A 66 -1.42 19.44 4.31
C VAL A 66 -2.69 19.84 3.54
N GLY A 67 -3.69 18.95 3.55
CA GLY A 67 -4.95 19.08 2.79
C GLY A 67 -4.85 18.68 1.33
N ALA A 68 -3.64 18.41 0.81
CA ALA A 68 -3.45 18.01 -0.58
C ALA A 68 -3.55 16.49 -0.77
N THR A 69 -3.68 16.10 -2.04
CA THR A 69 -3.80 14.70 -2.47
C THR A 69 -2.72 14.37 -3.49
N LEU A 70 -2.12 13.19 -3.38
CA LEU A 70 -1.19 12.61 -4.35
C LEU A 70 -1.81 11.37 -4.97
N THR A 71 -1.78 11.24 -6.29
CA THR A 71 -2.28 10.07 -7.01
C THR A 71 -1.14 9.42 -7.79
N LEU A 72 -0.94 8.12 -7.59
CA LEU A 72 0.20 7.37 -8.12
C LEU A 72 -0.24 6.17 -8.97
N PRO A 73 0.59 5.76 -9.95
CA PRO A 73 0.31 4.58 -10.77
C PRO A 73 0.46 3.28 -9.96
N THR A 74 -0.31 2.27 -10.36
CA THR A 74 -0.32 0.93 -9.76
C THR A 74 -0.25 -0.12 -10.87
N PHE A 75 -0.27 -1.40 -10.52
CA PHE A 75 -0.24 -2.49 -11.51
C PHE A 75 -1.49 -2.54 -12.40
N THR A 76 -2.65 -2.13 -11.90
CA THR A 76 -3.90 -2.17 -12.67
C THR A 76 -4.38 -0.75 -13.04
N ARG A 77 -5.61 -0.61 -13.53
CA ARG A 77 -6.21 0.70 -13.82
C ARG A 77 -6.50 1.50 -12.54
N GLU A 78 -6.55 0.85 -11.39
CA GLU A 78 -6.73 1.52 -10.11
C GLU A 78 -5.55 2.44 -9.79
N ARG A 79 -5.79 3.49 -9.01
CA ARG A 79 -4.75 4.45 -8.60
C ARG A 79 -4.58 4.40 -7.10
N LEU A 80 -3.34 4.54 -6.65
CA LEU A 80 -3.04 4.77 -5.25
C LEU A 80 -3.23 6.26 -4.97
N THR A 81 -4.26 6.60 -4.20
CA THR A 81 -4.55 7.97 -3.80
C THR A 81 -4.21 8.15 -2.33
N ILE A 82 -3.35 9.13 -2.02
CA ILE A 82 -2.88 9.44 -0.67
C ILE A 82 -3.31 10.87 -0.34
N HIS A 83 -4.07 11.04 0.73
CA HIS A 83 -4.45 12.34 1.28
C HIS A 83 -3.57 12.66 2.47
N TYR A 84 -2.99 13.87 2.52
CA TYR A 84 -2.33 14.35 3.73
C TYR A 84 -3.32 15.17 4.55
N LEU A 85 -3.81 14.63 5.67
CA LEU A 85 -4.89 15.26 6.43
C LEU A 85 -4.36 16.35 7.36
N THR A 86 -3.37 16.02 8.18
CA THR A 86 -2.73 16.92 9.16
C THR A 86 -1.50 16.22 9.77
N SER A 87 -0.77 16.90 10.65
CA SER A 87 0.40 16.42 11.42
C SER A 87 0.57 14.89 11.52
N ASN A 88 1.36 14.31 10.62
CA ASN A 88 1.67 12.87 10.57
C ASN A 88 0.44 11.93 10.43
N LEU A 89 -0.62 12.42 9.80
CA LEU A 89 -1.85 11.68 9.54
C LEU A 89 -2.17 11.71 8.04
N TYR A 90 -2.06 10.55 7.41
CA TYR A 90 -2.34 10.32 6.00
C TYR A 90 -3.51 9.37 5.87
N ALA A 91 -4.28 9.51 4.80
CA ALA A 91 -5.39 8.62 4.51
C ALA A 91 -5.31 8.06 3.10
N ILE A 92 -5.61 6.77 2.98
CA ILE A 92 -5.79 6.10 1.70
C ILE A 92 -7.25 5.63 1.63
N PRO A 93 -8.09 6.26 0.79
CA PRO A 93 -9.48 5.87 0.65
C PRO A 93 -9.57 4.58 -0.18
N HIS A 94 -10.29 3.59 0.34
CA HIS A 94 -10.52 2.33 -0.35
C HIS A 94 -11.93 1.80 -0.06
N PRO A 95 -12.66 1.26 -1.05
CA PRO A 95 -13.96 0.65 -0.81
C PRO A 95 -13.87 -0.60 0.08
N VAL A 96 -14.75 -0.69 1.08
CA VAL A 96 -14.96 -1.86 1.93
C VAL A 96 -16.45 -2.19 1.89
N ASN A 97 -16.81 -3.38 1.38
CA ASN A 97 -18.21 -3.81 1.23
C ASN A 97 -19.13 -2.77 0.56
N GLY A 98 -18.60 -2.04 -0.45
CA GLY A 98 -19.35 -1.02 -1.19
C GLY A 98 -19.40 0.38 -0.55
N ALA A 99 -18.88 0.55 0.67
CA ALA A 99 -18.73 1.85 1.32
C ALA A 99 -17.28 2.35 1.24
N LEU A 100 -17.07 3.66 1.08
CA LEU A 100 -15.73 4.23 1.06
C LEU A 100 -15.17 4.33 2.49
N ALA A 101 -14.16 3.53 2.81
CA ALA A 101 -13.42 3.62 4.06
C ALA A 101 -12.14 4.45 3.86
N TRP A 102 -11.70 5.13 4.91
CA TRP A 102 -10.47 5.92 4.93
C TRP A 102 -9.48 5.25 5.87
N HIS A 103 -8.47 4.59 5.32
CA HIS A 103 -7.45 3.91 6.12
C HIS A 103 -6.38 4.92 6.52
N LEU A 104 -6.17 5.06 7.83
CA LEU A 104 -5.31 6.08 8.42
C LEU A 104 -3.92 5.50 8.68
N PHE A 105 -2.90 6.24 8.28
CA PHE A 105 -1.50 5.85 8.42
C PHE A 105 -0.66 7.04 8.85
N ASP A 106 0.42 6.77 9.58
CA ASP A 106 1.49 7.74 9.74
C ASP A 106 2.34 7.88 8.46
N ARG A 107 3.21 8.89 8.45
CA ARG A 107 4.09 9.17 7.32
C ARG A 107 5.01 8.00 6.99
N GLU A 108 5.63 7.40 8.00
CA GLU A 108 6.66 6.39 7.80
C GLU A 108 6.04 5.09 7.26
N THR A 109 4.81 4.77 7.65
CA THR A 109 4.03 3.64 7.13
C THR A 109 3.75 3.82 5.64
N VAL A 110 3.23 4.98 5.24
CA VAL A 110 3.00 5.27 3.81
C VAL A 110 4.32 5.28 3.04
N GLU A 111 5.40 5.83 3.61
CA GLU A 111 6.70 5.85 2.95
C GLU A 111 7.27 4.43 2.77
N ALA A 112 7.13 3.56 3.77
CA ALA A 112 7.53 2.16 3.69
C ALA A 112 6.75 1.40 2.61
N PHE A 113 5.45 1.67 2.50
CA PHE A 113 4.62 1.16 1.40
C PHE A 113 5.16 1.61 0.03
N LEU A 114 5.43 2.90 -0.15
CA LEU A 114 5.98 3.39 -1.42
C LEU A 114 7.34 2.78 -1.75
N LEU A 115 8.19 2.53 -0.74
CA LEU A 115 9.52 1.94 -0.92
C LEU A 115 9.49 0.49 -1.42
N THR A 116 8.37 -0.24 -1.28
CA THR A 116 8.26 -1.60 -1.86
C THR A 116 8.22 -1.58 -3.40
N ALA A 117 8.02 -0.41 -4.01
CA ALA A 117 8.17 -0.21 -5.44
C ALA A 117 9.64 -0.27 -5.92
N HIS A 118 10.63 -0.34 -5.01
CA HIS A 118 12.03 -0.48 -5.38
C HIS A 118 12.28 -1.72 -6.27
N PRO A 119 13.10 -1.63 -7.34
CA PRO A 119 13.36 -2.77 -8.24
C PRO A 119 13.94 -4.00 -7.55
N ASP A 120 14.75 -3.78 -6.51
CA ASP A 120 15.37 -4.85 -5.71
C ASP A 120 14.47 -5.38 -4.60
N TRP A 121 13.31 -4.77 -4.35
CA TRP A 121 12.36 -5.32 -3.40
C TRP A 121 11.85 -6.68 -3.90
N ARG A 122 11.68 -7.61 -2.95
CA ARG A 122 11.20 -8.97 -3.21
C ARG A 122 10.06 -9.26 -2.26
N CYS A 123 8.96 -9.77 -2.82
CA CYS A 123 7.85 -10.31 -2.05
C CYS A 123 8.35 -11.43 -1.15
N ALA A 124 7.89 -11.43 0.10
CA ALA A 124 8.25 -12.48 1.04
C ALA A 124 7.69 -13.83 0.55
N PRO A 125 8.41 -14.96 0.70
CA PRO A 125 7.95 -16.24 0.19
C PRO A 125 6.54 -16.63 0.63
N GLN A 126 6.17 -16.31 1.87
CA GLN A 126 4.83 -16.56 2.43
C GLN A 126 3.73 -15.69 1.78
N ASP A 127 4.07 -14.51 1.26
CA ASP A 127 3.11 -13.54 0.72
C ASP A 127 2.81 -13.79 -0.76
N ILE A 128 3.58 -14.65 -1.43
CA ILE A 128 3.35 -15.04 -2.82
C ILE A 128 1.94 -15.61 -3.00
N ALA A 129 1.44 -16.33 -1.98
CA ALA A 129 0.11 -16.92 -1.99
C ALA A 129 -1.01 -15.86 -1.98
N LEU A 130 -0.78 -14.69 -1.38
CA LEU A 130 -1.79 -13.61 -1.32
C LEU A 130 -2.20 -13.18 -2.74
N GLY A 131 -1.25 -13.06 -3.66
CA GLY A 131 -1.55 -12.73 -5.06
C GLY A 131 -2.38 -13.80 -5.78
N ARG A 132 -2.26 -15.07 -5.38
CA ARG A 132 -3.05 -16.19 -5.94
C ARG A 132 -4.51 -16.11 -5.49
N ASP A 133 -4.75 -15.75 -4.23
CA ASP A 133 -6.10 -15.61 -3.68
C ASP A 133 -6.90 -14.56 -4.45
N THR A 134 -6.28 -13.42 -4.83
CA THR A 134 -6.93 -12.40 -5.66
C THR A 134 -7.27 -12.89 -7.07
N LEU A 135 -6.39 -13.69 -7.69
CA LEU A 135 -6.66 -14.25 -9.02
C LEU A 135 -7.81 -15.25 -8.98
N ILE A 136 -7.84 -16.11 -7.97
CA ILE A 136 -8.91 -17.10 -7.77
C ILE A 136 -10.25 -16.37 -7.54
N GLN A 137 -10.30 -15.37 -6.66
CA GLN A 137 -11.51 -14.58 -6.42
C GLN A 137 -12.00 -13.86 -7.69
N SER A 138 -11.07 -13.30 -8.48
CA SER A 138 -11.41 -12.62 -9.75
C SER A 138 -11.96 -13.58 -10.81
N TRP A 139 -11.47 -14.82 -10.86
CA TRP A 139 -11.97 -15.86 -11.75
C TRP A 139 -13.34 -16.37 -11.34
N GLU A 140 -13.58 -16.63 -10.06
CA GLU A 140 -14.91 -17.03 -9.55
C GLU A 140 -15.96 -15.94 -9.89
N LEU A 141 -15.64 -14.66 -9.65
CA LEU A 141 -16.52 -13.53 -9.99
C LEU A 141 -16.77 -13.38 -11.49
N SER A 142 -15.78 -13.71 -12.34
CA SER A 142 -15.91 -13.64 -13.81
C SER A 142 -16.64 -14.86 -14.40
N SER A 143 -16.71 -15.97 -13.67
CA SER A 143 -17.40 -17.21 -14.10
C SER A 143 -18.90 -17.22 -13.80
N VAL A 144 -19.38 -16.28 -12.99
CA VAL A 144 -20.80 -16.11 -12.60
C VAL A 144 -21.46 -14.96 -13.38
N ALA A 145 -20.75 -14.32 -14.31
CA ALA A 145 -21.21 -13.19 -15.14
C ALA A 145 -21.60 -13.62 -16.56
#